data_AF-A0A9D7Y3E1-F1
#
_entry.id   AF-A0A9D7Y3E1-F1
#
_cell.length_a   1.000
_cell.length_b   1.000
_cell.length_c   1.000
_cell.angle_alpha   90.00
_cell.angle_beta   90.00
_cell.angle_gamma   90.00
#
_symmetry.space_group_name_H-M   'P 1'
#
loop_
_entity.id
_entity.type
_entity.pdbx_description
1 polymer ?
#
loop_
_entity_poly.entity_id
_entity_poly.type
_entity_poly.pdbx_seq_one_letter_code
_entity_poly.pdbx_strand_id
1 'polypeptide(L)' 'MMCEITGTRTVTNPAGRTRTSVTQTPLQKKTACANIDKGILRVDGPSHYALIDFGDGTCDNLATISIDGRPARTIVLR' A
#
# COMPACT_ATOMS: atom_id res chain seq x y z
N MET A 1 1.04 -20.94 2.92
CA MET A 1 0.22 -20.53 1.77
C MET A 1 0.33 -19.01 1.63
N MET A 2 0.28 -18.48 0.40
CA MET A 2 0.32 -17.03 0.15
C MET A 2 -0.68 -16.67 -0.94
N CYS A 3 -1.22 -15.47 -0.86
CA CYS A 3 -2.04 -14.88 -1.91
C CYS A 3 -1.36 -13.61 -2.41
N GLU A 4 -1.50 -13.35 -3.69
CA GLU A 4 -1.08 -12.09 -4.32
C GLU A 4 -2.33 -11.30 -4.72
N ILE A 5 -2.29 -10.00 -4.49
CA ILE A 5 -3.37 -9.09 -4.81
C ILE A 5 -2.84 -8.10 -5.83
N THR A 6 -3.50 -8.02 -6.98
CA THR A 6 -3.28 -7.01 -8.01
C THR A 6 -4.59 -6.34 -8.36
N GLY A 7 -4.52 -5.08 -8.79
CA GLY A 7 -5.65 -4.38 -9.35
C GLY A 7 -5.74 -2.91 -8.97
N THR A 8 -6.89 -2.35 -9.33
CA THR A 8 -7.22 -0.94 -9.12
C THR A 8 -8.54 -0.84 -8.37
N ARG A 9 -8.59 0.02 -7.36
CA ARG A 9 -9.81 0.31 -6.59
C ARG A 9 -9.97 1.80 -6.36
N THR A 10 -11.12 2.34 -6.72
CA THR A 10 -11.50 3.71 -6.39
C THR A 10 -12.55 3.73 -5.28
N VAL A 11 -12.39 4.63 -4.31
CA VAL A 11 -13.33 4.88 -3.22
C VAL A 11 -13.69 6.36 -3.22
N THR A 12 -14.98 6.65 -3.17
CA THR A 12 -15.51 8.02 -3.03
C THR A 12 -16.16 8.14 -1.66
N ASN A 13 -15.78 9.16 -0.88
CA ASN A 13 -16.42 9.42 0.41
C ASN A 13 -17.71 10.25 0.24
N PRO A 14 -18.55 10.40 1.29
CA PRO A 14 -19.79 11.20 1.21
C PRO A 14 -19.58 12.68 0.84
N ALA A 15 -18.37 13.21 1.05
CA ALA A 15 -18.00 14.56 0.64
C ALA A 15 -17.56 14.65 -0.84
N GLY A 16 -17.77 13.59 -1.63
CA GLY A 16 -17.44 13.53 -3.06
C GLY A 16 -15.94 13.41 -3.36
N ARG A 17 -15.07 13.23 -2.37
CA ARG A 17 -13.63 13.10 -2.57
C ARG A 17 -13.29 11.66 -2.95
N THR A 18 -12.56 11.49 -4.05
CA THR A 18 -12.10 10.20 -4.55
C THR A 18 -10.68 9.89 -4.11
N ARG A 19 -10.40 8.60 -3.91
CA ARG A 19 -9.05 8.04 -3.83
C ARG A 19 -8.99 6.79 -4.68
N THR A 20 -7.97 6.66 -5.51
CA THR A 20 -7.74 5.50 -6.35
C THR A 20 -6.47 4.80 -5.90
N SER A 21 -6.56 3.51 -5.60
CA SER A 21 -5.42 2.67 -5.23
C SER A 21 -5.09 1.74 -6.39
N VAL A 22 -3.81 1.67 -6.80
CA VAL A 22 -3.31 0.84 -7.89
C VAL A 22 -2.09 0.08 -7.40
N THR A 23 -2.11 -1.24 -7.51
CA THR A 23 -0.94 -2.07 -7.21
C THR A 23 0.14 -1.86 -8.27
N GLN A 24 1.30 -1.35 -7.89
CA GLN A 24 2.45 -1.19 -8.78
C GLN A 24 3.25 -2.50 -8.90
N THR A 25 3.34 -3.21 -7.78
CA THR A 25 3.78 -4.61 -7.74
C THR A 25 2.74 -5.42 -6.96
N PRO A 26 2.59 -6.73 -7.23
CA PRO A 26 1.62 -7.57 -6.50
C PRO A 26 1.82 -7.47 -4.99
N LEU A 27 0.72 -7.24 -4.26
CA LEU A 27 0.75 -7.23 -2.81
C LEU A 27 0.68 -8.66 -2.30
N GLN A 28 1.70 -9.08 -1.58
CA GLN A 28 1.79 -10.42 -1.03
C GLN A 28 1.19 -10.44 0.37
N LYS A 29 0.29 -11.40 0.60
CA LYS A 29 -0.18 -11.74 1.94
C LYS A 29 0.12 -13.20 2.23
N LYS A 30 1.19 -13.45 2.99
CA LYS A 30 1.43 -14.78 3.56
C LYS A 30 0.45 -15.05 4.69
N THR A 31 -0.02 -16.29 4.80
CA THR A 31 -0.87 -16.73 5.92
C THR A 31 -0.14 -16.66 7.27
N ALA A 32 1.20 -16.71 7.25
CA ALA A 32 2.04 -16.64 8.44
C ALA A 32 2.29 -15.22 8.95
N CYS A 33 2.18 -14.18 8.10
CA CYS A 33 2.35 -12.80 8.53
C CYS A 33 1.01 -12.23 9.00
N ALA A 34 1.02 -11.30 9.97
CA ALA A 34 -0.19 -10.57 10.35
C ALA A 34 -0.66 -9.62 9.22
N ASN A 35 0.30 -8.94 8.58
CA ASN A 35 0.08 -7.90 7.58
C ASN A 35 0.50 -8.33 6.16
N ILE A 36 0.22 -7.48 5.17
CA ILE A 36 0.87 -7.56 3.85
C ILE A 36 2.37 -7.34 4.07
N ASP A 37 3.19 -8.24 3.53
CA ASP A 37 4.62 -8.30 3.83
C ASP A 37 5.50 -7.94 2.64
N LYS A 38 4.92 -7.73 1.46
CA LYS A 38 5.64 -7.34 0.25
C LYS A 38 4.72 -6.67 -0.77
N GLY A 39 5.28 -5.78 -1.56
CA GLY A 39 4.64 -5.15 -2.71
C GLY A 39 4.46 -3.65 -2.54
N ILE A 40 4.09 -2.98 -3.62
CA ILE A 40 3.99 -1.52 -3.69
C ILE A 40 2.59 -1.12 -4.12
N LEU A 41 1.94 -0.31 -3.28
CA LEU A 41 0.64 0.27 -3.55
C LEU A 41 0.77 1.77 -3.81
N ARG A 42 0.28 2.23 -4.95
CA ARG A 42 0.09 3.66 -5.21
C ARG A 42 -1.32 4.05 -4.80
N VAL A 43 -1.46 5.15 -4.06
CA VAL A 43 -2.75 5.74 -3.71
C VAL A 43 -2.80 7.17 -4.23
N ASP A 44 -3.60 7.41 -5.26
CA ASP A 44 -3.87 8.72 -5.83
C ASP A 44 -5.06 9.37 -5.09
N GLY A 45 -4.81 10.51 -4.47
CA GLY A 45 -5.84 11.42 -3.98
C GLY A 45 -6.10 12.57 -4.97
N PRO A 46 -6.95 13.54 -4.60
CA PRO A 46 -7.32 14.63 -5.52
C PRO A 46 -6.15 15.52 -5.96
N SER A 47 -5.13 15.71 -5.12
CA SER A 47 -4.00 16.61 -5.36
C SER A 47 -2.63 16.03 -5.04
N HIS A 48 -2.59 14.84 -4.45
CA HIS A 48 -1.37 14.19 -3.96
C HIS A 48 -1.45 12.71 -4.24
N TYR A 49 -0.29 12.05 -4.28
CA TYR A 49 -0.21 10.61 -4.28
C TYR A 49 0.70 10.10 -3.17
N ALA A 50 0.42 8.90 -2.69
CA ALA A 50 1.30 8.15 -1.81
C ALA A 50 1.77 6.86 -2.49
N LEU A 51 3.04 6.50 -2.27
CA LEU A 51 3.57 5.17 -2.52
C LEU A 51 3.79 4.50 -1.18
N ILE A 52 3.17 3.34 -0.99
CA ILE A 52 3.34 2.50 0.19
C ILE A 52 4.10 1.25 -0.26
N ASP A 53 5.29 1.05 0.28
CA ASP A 53 6.10 -0.15 0.08
C ASP A 53 6.01 -1.02 1.33
N PHE A 54 5.45 -2.22 1.19
CA PHE A 54 5.22 -3.18 2.28
C PHE A 54 6.46 -4.04 2.61
N GLY A 55 7.59 -3.82 1.94
CA GLY A 55 8.84 -4.50 2.22
C GLY A 55 9.11 -5.69 1.31
N ASP A 56 9.92 -6.62 1.81
CA ASP A 56 10.56 -7.67 1.03
C ASP A 56 10.02 -9.09 1.28
N GLY A 57 9.11 -9.23 2.24
CA GLY A 57 8.49 -10.49 2.64
C GLY A 57 8.97 -11.06 3.97
N THR A 58 9.64 -10.28 4.83
CA THR A 58 10.19 -10.75 6.12
C THR A 58 9.20 -10.74 7.29
N CYS A 59 7.93 -10.35 7.08
CA CYS A 59 6.90 -10.22 8.13
C CYS A 59 7.31 -9.31 9.32
N ASP A 60 8.08 -8.25 9.09
CA ASP A 60 8.60 -7.35 10.13
C ASP A 60 7.58 -6.33 10.66
N ASN A 61 6.37 -6.31 10.10
CA ASN A 61 5.29 -5.34 10.36
C ASN A 61 5.68 -3.89 10.05
N LEU A 62 6.66 -3.68 9.18
CA LEU A 62 7.06 -2.36 8.72
C LEU A 62 6.61 -2.15 7.27
N ALA A 63 6.29 -0.91 6.96
CA ALA A 63 6.17 -0.43 5.60
C ALA A 63 6.80 0.96 5.51
N THR A 64 7.06 1.43 4.29
CA THR A 64 7.47 2.81 4.08
C THR A 64 6.42 3.55 3.27
N ILE A 65 6.21 4.82 3.58
CA ILE A 65 5.31 5.71 2.83
C ILE A 65 6.07 6.92 2.31
N SER A 66 6.00 7.16 1.00
CA SER A 66 6.43 8.38 0.32
C SER A 66 5.21 9.12 -0.20
N ILE A 67 5.20 10.45 -0.07
CA ILE A 67 4.12 11.31 -0.57
C ILE A 67 4.73 12.30 -1.56
N ASP A 68 4.18 12.35 -2.78
CA ASP A 68 4.65 13.21 -3.87
C ASP A 68 6.17 13.13 -4.13
N GLY A 69 6.74 11.93 -4.04
CA GLY A 69 8.17 11.68 -4.27
C GLY A 69 9.10 12.16 -3.15
N ARG A 70 8.54 12.64 -2.02
CA ARG A 70 9.35 13.02 -0.84
C ARG A 70 10.02 11.79 -0.20
N PRO A 71 11.08 11.99 0.61
CA PRO A 71 11.74 10.89 1.32
C PRO A 71 10.73 10.03 2.09
N ALA A 72 10.86 8.72 1.95
CA ALA A 72 9.95 7.77 2.56
C ALA A 72 10.11 7.76 4.09
N ARG A 73 9.02 7.49 4.80
CA ARG A 73 8.98 7.36 6.25
C ARG A 73 8.49 5.97 6.62
N THR A 74 9.13 5.36 7.60
CA THR A 74 8.69 4.06 8.12
C THR A 74 7.41 4.21 8.93
N ILE A 75 6.47 3.29 8.71
CA ILE A 75 5.23 3.13 9.46
C ILE A 75 5.14 1.70 10.00
N VAL A 76 4.53 1.55 11.17
CA VAL A 76 4.25 0.24 11.78
C VAL A 76 2.83 -0.17 11.41
N LEU A 77 2.68 -1.37 10.85
CA LEU A 77 1.41 -1.94 10.44
C LEU A 77 0.69 -2.54 11.66
N ARG A 78 -0.61 -2.30 11.80
CA ARG A 78 -1.46 -2.78 12.90
C ARG A 78 -2.80 -3.26 12.39
#